data_AF-U4TE30-F1
#
_entry.id   AF-U4TE30-F1
#
_cell.length_a   1.000
_cell.length_b   1.000
_cell.length_c   1.000
_cell.angle_alpha   90.00
_cell.angle_beta   90.00
_cell.angle_gamma   90.00
#
_symmetry.space_group_name_H-M   'P 1'
#
loop_
_entity.id
_entity.type
_entity.pdbx_description
1 polymer ?
#
loop_
_entity_poly.entity_id
_entity_poly.type
_entity_poly.pdbx_seq_one_letter_code
_entity_poly.pdbx_strand_id
1 'polypeptide(L)'
;MHRHDLVYLQAHESYEFMNASLPLSVRAAVEQMITAQQPLTVCRQDSDTVTKVATSYIEDGRKYRLALTLPKPPEVITSPLALETLVPQLPKALQTQAQQFIARCADLESDVYVYGSFANQYFTGLPFITPTSDLDILIVAHSDNISPILLEVAAFGRFAEAALGLKIDGEIRLQGRDDISFNELSHAIVFGIPTVLVKTLFDIKLQKIDVLLGWNTDEYEHFIRSNQTASAPTGHLAAD
;
A
#
# COMPACT_ATOMS: atom_id res chain seq x y z
N MET A 1 12.58 6.08 -9.94
CA MET A 1 12.19 4.83 -9.27
C MET A 1 11.85 5.16 -7.84
N HIS A 2 10.71 4.67 -7.36
CA HIS A 2 10.22 4.83 -6.00
C HIS A 2 9.80 3.47 -5.45
N ARG A 3 9.61 3.37 -4.14
CA ARG A 3 9.01 2.17 -3.54
C ARG A 3 7.65 1.90 -4.19
N HIS A 4 7.29 0.62 -4.29
CA HIS A 4 6.04 0.15 -4.91
C HIS A 4 5.94 0.29 -6.43
N ASP A 5 6.84 1.00 -7.10
CA ASP A 5 6.92 0.96 -8.56
C ASP A 5 7.06 -0.49 -9.05
N LEU A 6 6.55 -0.76 -10.24
CA LEU A 6 6.59 -2.09 -10.86
C LEU A 6 7.77 -2.19 -11.81
N VAL A 7 8.51 -3.28 -11.71
CA VAL A 7 9.64 -3.62 -12.57
C VAL A 7 9.27 -4.83 -13.39
N TYR A 8 9.29 -4.66 -14.71
CA TYR A 8 9.09 -5.75 -15.67
C TYR A 8 10.45 -6.21 -16.17
N LEU A 9 11.00 -7.24 -15.52
CA LEU A 9 12.29 -7.79 -15.92
C LEU A 9 12.22 -8.35 -17.34
N GLN A 10 13.17 -7.92 -18.15
CA GLN A 10 13.38 -8.43 -19.49
C GLN A 10 14.20 -9.72 -19.43
N ALA A 11 14.00 -10.61 -20.40
CA ALA A 11 14.63 -11.94 -20.39
C ALA A 11 16.17 -11.91 -20.39
N HIS A 12 16.78 -10.81 -20.84
CA HIS A 12 18.24 -10.62 -20.84
C HIS A 12 18.78 -9.97 -19.56
N GLU A 13 17.91 -9.47 -18.68
CA GLU A 13 18.33 -8.83 -17.44
C GLU A 13 18.75 -9.88 -16.41
N SER A 14 19.96 -9.72 -15.87
CA SER A 14 20.50 -10.62 -14.85
C SER A 14 19.93 -10.27 -13.48
N TYR A 15 19.69 -11.29 -12.66
CA TYR A 15 19.24 -11.12 -11.27
C TYR A 15 19.82 -12.23 -10.38
N GLU A 16 19.87 -11.94 -9.08
CA GLU A 16 20.22 -12.91 -8.06
C GLU A 16 19.13 -12.97 -6.98
N PHE A 17 18.78 -14.18 -6.53
CA PHE A 17 17.93 -14.33 -5.35
C PHE A 17 18.72 -14.00 -4.09
N MET A 18 18.17 -13.13 -3.25
CA MET A 18 18.78 -12.82 -1.95
C MET A 18 18.69 -14.00 -0.95
N ASN A 19 17.82 -14.99 -1.22
CA ASN A 19 17.70 -16.20 -0.41
C ASN A 19 18.29 -17.40 -1.17
N ALA A 20 19.41 -17.93 -0.65
CA ALA A 20 20.11 -19.06 -1.25
C ALA A 20 19.34 -20.39 -1.13
N SER A 21 18.38 -20.54 -0.21
CA SER A 21 17.73 -21.81 0.13
C SER A 21 16.28 -21.92 -0.36
N LEU A 22 15.97 -21.33 -1.53
CA LEU A 22 14.65 -21.47 -2.15
C LEU A 22 14.47 -22.85 -2.82
N PRO A 23 13.29 -23.48 -2.69
CA PRO A 23 12.96 -24.67 -3.47
C PRO A 23 13.12 -24.43 -4.98
N LEU A 24 13.50 -25.46 -5.73
CA LEU A 24 13.65 -25.37 -7.18
C LEU A 24 12.33 -25.01 -7.88
N SER A 25 11.20 -25.50 -7.38
CA SER A 25 9.86 -25.15 -7.87
C SER A 25 9.59 -23.65 -7.80
N VAL A 26 9.91 -23.03 -6.65
CA VAL A 26 9.74 -21.59 -6.43
C VAL A 26 10.65 -20.76 -7.34
N ARG A 27 11.90 -21.20 -7.56
CA ARG A 27 12.82 -20.52 -8.50
C ARG A 27 12.28 -20.57 -9.93
N ALA A 28 11.86 -21.75 -10.38
CA ALA A 28 11.26 -21.94 -11.70
C ALA A 28 9.97 -21.12 -11.86
N ALA A 29 9.16 -21.00 -10.81
CA ALA A 29 7.97 -20.16 -10.82
C ALA A 29 8.31 -18.69 -11.08
N VAL A 30 9.33 -18.13 -10.42
CA VAL A 30 9.77 -16.75 -10.67
C VAL A 30 10.26 -16.55 -12.11
N GLU A 31 11.01 -17.50 -12.66
CA GLU A 31 11.42 -17.48 -14.07
C GLU A 31 10.20 -17.46 -15.02
N GLN A 32 9.17 -18.25 -14.71
CA GLN A 32 7.91 -18.23 -15.46
C GLN A 32 7.16 -16.90 -15.30
N MET A 33 7.14 -16.31 -14.11
CA MET A 33 6.53 -15.00 -13.87
C MET A 33 7.21 -13.91 -14.72
N ILE A 34 8.54 -13.89 -14.76
CA ILE A 34 9.33 -12.96 -15.59
C ILE A 34 9.02 -13.18 -17.08
N THR A 35 9.02 -14.44 -17.54
CA THR A 35 8.68 -14.79 -18.93
C THR A 35 7.26 -14.34 -19.30
N ALA A 36 6.32 -14.45 -18.37
CA ALA A 36 4.94 -14.02 -18.52
C ALA A 36 4.73 -12.50 -18.34
N GLN A 37 5.81 -11.72 -18.23
CA GLN A 37 5.78 -10.27 -17.99
C GLN A 37 4.96 -9.88 -16.76
N GLN A 38 5.04 -10.69 -15.69
CA GLN A 38 4.51 -10.30 -14.39
C GLN A 38 5.51 -9.39 -13.66
N PRO A 39 5.05 -8.29 -13.06
CA PRO A 39 5.95 -7.33 -12.45
C PRO A 39 6.50 -7.82 -11.12
N LEU A 40 7.70 -7.32 -10.79
CA LEU A 40 8.26 -7.31 -9.45
C LEU A 40 8.07 -5.90 -8.86
N THR A 41 8.02 -5.79 -7.55
CA THR A 41 7.82 -4.53 -6.84
C THR A 41 9.15 -3.97 -6.34
N VAL A 42 9.39 -2.68 -6.61
CA VAL A 42 10.55 -1.97 -6.06
C VAL A 42 10.45 -1.92 -4.53
N CYS A 43 11.50 -2.38 -3.88
CA CYS A 43 11.62 -2.40 -2.42
C CYS A 43 12.35 -1.15 -1.89
N ARG A 44 12.51 -1.09 -0.57
CA ARG A 44 13.58 -0.27 0.01
C ARG A 44 14.93 -0.79 -0.50
N GLN A 45 15.76 0.13 -0.99
CA GLN A 45 17.09 -0.10 -1.51
C GLN A 45 18.11 -0.01 -0.37
N ASP A 46 19.14 -0.85 -0.43
CA ASP A 46 20.22 -0.86 0.55
C ASP A 46 21.46 -0.08 0.05
N SER A 47 21.57 0.14 -1.27
CA SER A 47 22.62 0.94 -1.92
C SER A 47 22.14 1.46 -3.28
N ASP A 48 22.87 2.40 -3.88
CA ASP A 48 22.66 2.89 -5.25
C ASP A 48 23.27 1.97 -6.33
N THR A 49 24.17 1.07 -5.94
CA THR A 49 24.89 0.18 -6.87
C THR A 49 24.09 -1.03 -7.33
N VAL A 50 23.06 -1.43 -6.58
CA VAL A 50 22.25 -2.63 -6.84
C VAL A 50 20.79 -2.30 -6.64
N THR A 51 19.94 -2.70 -7.59
CA THR A 51 18.49 -2.52 -7.47
C THR A 51 17.84 -3.75 -6.85
N LYS A 52 17.08 -3.55 -5.78
CA LYS A 52 16.33 -4.57 -5.05
C LYS A 52 14.86 -4.52 -5.43
N VAL A 53 14.36 -5.63 -5.90
CA VAL A 53 12.94 -5.85 -6.23
C VAL A 53 12.43 -7.07 -5.47
N ALA A 54 11.12 -7.17 -5.29
CA ALA A 54 10.53 -8.34 -4.67
C ALA A 54 9.27 -8.78 -5.39
N THR A 55 8.95 -10.06 -5.24
CA THR A 55 7.66 -10.61 -5.63
C THR A 55 7.23 -11.63 -4.58
N SER A 56 6.00 -12.13 -4.71
CA SER A 56 5.53 -13.25 -3.91
C SER A 56 5.04 -14.39 -4.78
N TYR A 57 5.17 -15.61 -4.28
CA TYR A 57 4.64 -16.81 -4.92
C TYR A 57 3.91 -17.67 -3.89
N ILE A 58 2.89 -18.42 -4.32
CA ILE A 58 2.16 -19.37 -3.47
C ILE A 58 2.15 -20.73 -4.16
N GLU A 59 2.62 -21.74 -3.44
CA GLU A 59 2.43 -23.16 -3.76
C GLU A 59 2.14 -23.92 -2.45
N ASP A 60 1.32 -24.97 -2.50
CA ASP A 60 0.99 -25.83 -1.36
C ASP A 60 0.53 -25.08 -0.08
N GLY A 61 -0.23 -23.99 -0.26
CA GLY A 61 -0.73 -23.15 0.84
C GLY A 61 0.35 -22.31 1.54
N ARG A 62 1.59 -22.32 1.06
CA ARG A 62 2.71 -21.54 1.61
C ARG A 62 3.01 -20.32 0.74
N LYS A 63 3.02 -19.14 1.37
CA LYS A 63 3.46 -17.89 0.75
C LYS A 63 4.98 -17.74 0.86
N TYR A 64 5.64 -17.62 -0.28
CA TYR A 64 7.05 -17.26 -0.40
C TYR A 64 7.17 -15.77 -0.71
N ARG A 65 7.93 -15.04 0.11
CA ARG A 65 8.32 -13.65 -0.17
C ARG A 65 9.74 -13.67 -0.72
N LEU A 66 9.91 -13.20 -1.95
CA LEU A 66 11.12 -13.38 -2.74
C LEU A 66 11.72 -12.03 -3.01
N ALA A 67 12.97 -11.81 -2.62
CA ALA A 67 13.72 -10.60 -2.93
C ALA A 67 14.84 -10.94 -3.92
N LEU A 68 14.96 -10.12 -4.96
CA LEU A 68 15.96 -10.23 -6.00
C LEU A 68 16.82 -8.96 -6.03
N THR A 69 18.08 -9.13 -6.37
CA THR A 69 19.01 -8.03 -6.66
C THR A 69 19.37 -8.01 -8.13
N LEU A 70 19.37 -6.82 -8.71
CA LEU A 70 19.73 -6.54 -10.09
C LEU A 70 21.06 -5.76 -10.10
N PRO A 71 22.09 -6.24 -10.80
CA PRO A 71 23.39 -5.56 -10.88
C PRO A 71 23.35 -4.29 -11.75
N LYS A 72 22.25 -4.06 -12.46
CA LYS A 72 22.00 -2.86 -13.27
C LYS A 72 20.58 -2.35 -12.98
N PRO A 73 20.32 -1.05 -13.15
CA PRO A 73 18.96 -0.52 -13.10
C PRO A 73 18.07 -1.22 -14.13
N PRO A 74 16.81 -1.55 -13.77
CA PRO A 74 15.91 -2.23 -14.69
C PRO A 74 15.49 -1.33 -15.86
N GLU A 75 15.30 -1.93 -17.03
CA GLU A 75 14.94 -1.20 -18.26
C GLU A 75 13.49 -0.70 -18.26
N VAL A 76 12.56 -1.47 -17.68
CA VAL A 76 11.12 -1.17 -17.70
C VAL A 76 10.59 -1.01 -16.29
N ILE A 77 10.22 0.23 -15.96
CA ILE A 77 9.63 0.61 -14.67
C ILE A 77 8.33 1.36 -14.92
N THR A 78 7.27 1.01 -14.20
CA THR A 78 5.98 1.71 -14.25
C THR A 78 5.49 2.07 -12.84
N SER A 79 4.50 2.95 -12.77
CA SER A 79 3.73 3.18 -11.54
C SER A 79 3.10 1.86 -11.03
N PRO A 80 2.73 1.78 -9.74
CA PRO A 80 2.01 0.62 -9.20
C PRO A 80 0.64 0.42 -9.84
N LEU A 81 -0.01 -0.70 -9.53
CA LEU A 81 -1.32 -1.03 -10.08
C LEU A 81 -2.34 0.03 -9.66
N ALA A 82 -2.94 0.76 -10.61
CA ALA A 82 -3.99 1.72 -10.29
C ALA A 82 -5.19 1.02 -9.62
N LEU A 83 -5.73 1.60 -8.55
CA LEU A 83 -6.90 1.03 -7.87
C LEU A 83 -8.09 0.90 -8.83
N GLU A 84 -8.24 1.85 -9.76
CA GLU A 84 -9.28 1.81 -10.80
C GLU A 84 -9.25 0.52 -11.63
N THR A 85 -8.05 0.03 -11.96
CA THR A 85 -7.88 -1.22 -12.70
C THR A 85 -8.33 -2.44 -11.88
N LEU A 86 -8.20 -2.38 -10.55
CA LEU A 86 -8.57 -3.45 -9.64
C LEU A 86 -10.08 -3.42 -9.29
N VAL A 87 -10.77 -2.28 -9.40
CA VAL A 87 -12.19 -2.12 -9.01
C VAL A 87 -13.08 -3.29 -9.47
N PRO A 88 -13.03 -3.77 -10.73
CA PRO A 88 -13.90 -4.86 -11.18
C PRO A 88 -13.71 -6.18 -10.43
N GLN A 89 -12.54 -6.38 -9.79
CA GLN A 89 -12.18 -7.57 -9.02
C GLN A 89 -12.41 -7.41 -7.51
N LEU A 90 -12.72 -6.19 -7.05
CA LEU A 90 -13.09 -5.97 -5.65
C LEU A 90 -14.47 -6.60 -5.36
N PRO A 91 -14.76 -6.95 -4.09
CA PRO A 91 -16.09 -7.38 -3.69
C PRO A 91 -17.16 -6.39 -4.16
N LYS A 92 -18.28 -6.90 -4.69
CA LYS A 92 -19.31 -6.07 -5.34
C LYS A 92 -19.83 -4.92 -4.47
N ALA A 93 -19.91 -5.14 -3.16
CA ALA A 93 -20.33 -4.11 -2.19
C ALA A 93 -19.38 -2.91 -2.11
N LEU A 94 -18.11 -3.06 -2.51
CA LEU A 94 -17.09 -2.03 -2.44
C LEU A 94 -16.88 -1.26 -3.75
N GLN A 95 -17.29 -1.82 -4.89
CA GLN A 95 -16.91 -1.29 -6.21
C GLN A 95 -17.35 0.16 -6.43
N THR A 96 -18.62 0.50 -6.16
CA THR A 96 -19.12 1.87 -6.29
C THR A 96 -18.41 2.84 -5.35
N GLN A 97 -18.18 2.44 -4.10
CA GLN A 97 -17.48 3.29 -3.14
C GLN A 97 -16.00 3.47 -3.49
N ALA A 98 -15.34 2.45 -4.03
CA ALA A 98 -13.97 2.56 -4.52
C ALA A 98 -13.88 3.53 -5.71
N GLN A 99 -14.83 3.48 -6.66
CA GLN A 99 -14.89 4.44 -7.77
C GLN A 99 -15.09 5.88 -7.29
N GLN A 100 -15.99 6.08 -6.33
CA GLN A 100 -16.22 7.41 -5.76
C GLN A 100 -15.00 7.91 -4.98
N PHE A 101 -14.33 7.03 -4.23
CA PHE A 101 -13.09 7.34 -3.54
C PHE A 101 -11.98 7.76 -4.51
N ILE A 102 -11.77 7.01 -5.61
CA ILE A 102 -10.82 7.37 -6.66
C ILE A 102 -11.13 8.75 -7.25
N ALA A 103 -12.40 9.01 -7.59
CA ALA A 103 -12.81 10.30 -8.14
C ALA A 103 -12.54 11.47 -7.17
N ARG A 104 -12.87 11.30 -5.88
CA ARG A 104 -12.60 12.32 -4.86
C ARG A 104 -11.10 12.52 -4.62
N CYS A 105 -10.28 11.47 -4.68
CA CYS A 105 -8.82 11.62 -4.65
C CYS A 105 -8.30 12.38 -5.87
N ALA A 106 -8.83 12.11 -7.06
CA ALA A 106 -8.45 12.83 -8.27
C ALA A 106 -8.81 14.33 -8.19
N ASP A 107 -9.99 14.67 -7.66
CA ASP A 107 -10.40 16.06 -7.39
C ASP A 107 -9.48 16.77 -6.38
N LEU A 108 -8.79 15.99 -5.53
CA LEU A 108 -7.79 16.44 -4.56
C LEU A 108 -6.35 16.32 -5.08
N GLU A 109 -6.18 16.25 -6.40
CA GLU A 109 -4.86 16.15 -7.06
C GLU A 109 -4.03 14.97 -6.50
N SER A 110 -4.66 13.79 -6.43
CA SER A 110 -4.01 12.58 -5.93
C SER A 110 -4.34 11.33 -6.73
N ASP A 111 -3.33 10.47 -6.91
CA ASP A 111 -3.48 9.17 -7.55
C ASP A 111 -3.60 8.07 -6.51
N VAL A 112 -4.40 7.03 -6.81
CA VAL A 112 -4.59 5.87 -5.92
C VAL A 112 -4.14 4.59 -6.59
N TYR A 113 -3.15 3.95 -5.97
CA TYR A 113 -2.59 2.68 -6.41
C TYR A 113 -2.77 1.60 -5.35
N VAL A 114 -2.54 0.35 -5.75
CA VAL A 114 -2.65 -0.85 -4.93
C VAL A 114 -1.33 -1.60 -4.97
N TYR A 115 -0.92 -2.12 -3.81
CA TYR A 115 0.19 -3.05 -3.68
C TYR A 115 -0.23 -4.24 -2.80
N GLY A 116 0.72 -5.05 -2.36
CA GLY A 116 0.42 -6.13 -1.42
C GLY A 116 -0.40 -7.28 -2.03
N SER A 117 -1.26 -7.92 -1.23
CA SER A 117 -1.92 -9.18 -1.62
C SER A 117 -2.88 -9.02 -2.80
N PHE A 118 -3.64 -7.93 -2.87
CA PHE A 118 -4.56 -7.68 -3.98
C PHE A 118 -3.83 -7.47 -5.31
N ALA A 119 -2.75 -6.67 -5.31
CA ALA A 119 -1.94 -6.49 -6.51
C ALA A 119 -1.26 -7.79 -6.95
N ASN A 120 -0.71 -8.57 -6.01
CA ASN A 120 -0.12 -9.87 -6.34
C ASN A 120 -1.17 -10.82 -6.97
N GLN A 121 -2.37 -10.93 -6.39
CA GLN A 121 -3.43 -11.76 -6.98
C GLN A 121 -3.85 -11.28 -8.37
N TYR A 122 -3.93 -9.96 -8.58
CA TYR A 122 -4.23 -9.39 -9.89
C TYR A 122 -3.20 -9.81 -10.96
N PHE A 123 -1.91 -9.70 -10.64
CA PHE A 123 -0.85 -9.99 -11.62
C PHE A 123 -0.60 -11.48 -11.84
N THR A 124 -0.72 -12.30 -10.79
CA THR A 124 -0.37 -13.73 -10.89
C THR A 124 -1.57 -14.65 -11.07
N GLY A 125 -2.79 -14.20 -10.73
CA GLY A 125 -3.98 -15.05 -10.64
C GLY A 125 -3.97 -16.03 -9.46
N LEU A 126 -2.96 -15.99 -8.59
CA LEU A 126 -2.84 -16.89 -7.43
C LEU A 126 -3.64 -16.34 -6.23
N PRO A 127 -4.14 -17.22 -5.34
CA PRO A 127 -5.04 -16.83 -4.26
C PRO A 127 -4.29 -16.17 -3.09
N PHE A 128 -3.79 -14.95 -3.28
CA PHE A 128 -3.10 -14.20 -2.24
C PHE A 128 -4.04 -13.58 -1.20
N ILE A 129 -5.31 -13.38 -1.55
CA ILE A 129 -6.29 -12.76 -0.68
C ILE A 129 -6.90 -13.83 0.24
N THR A 130 -6.79 -13.59 1.54
CA THR A 130 -7.41 -14.38 2.62
C THR A 130 -8.47 -13.55 3.34
N PRO A 131 -9.34 -14.15 4.17
CA PRO A 131 -10.32 -13.40 4.96
C PRO A 131 -9.73 -12.36 5.92
N THR A 132 -8.43 -12.44 6.22
CA THR A 132 -7.71 -11.51 7.09
C THR A 132 -6.78 -10.59 6.31
N SER A 133 -6.89 -10.53 4.98
CA SER A 133 -6.07 -9.66 4.15
C SER A 133 -6.60 -8.25 4.17
N ASP A 134 -5.69 -7.30 4.30
CA ASP A 134 -5.98 -5.87 4.15
C ASP A 134 -5.93 -5.50 2.65
N LEU A 135 -6.62 -4.42 2.28
CA LEU A 135 -6.41 -3.76 0.99
C LEU A 135 -5.33 -2.69 1.16
N ASP A 136 -4.10 -3.05 0.77
CA ASP A 136 -2.92 -2.17 0.77
C ASP A 136 -2.98 -1.15 -0.38
N ILE A 137 -3.16 0.13 -0.07
CA ILE A 137 -3.18 1.22 -1.06
C ILE A 137 -2.02 2.20 -0.88
N LEU A 138 -1.53 2.72 -2.00
CA LEU A 138 -0.60 3.85 -2.04
C LEU A 138 -1.33 5.06 -2.62
N ILE A 139 -1.32 6.16 -1.90
CA ILE A 139 -1.84 7.44 -2.39
C ILE A 139 -0.66 8.33 -2.73
N VAL A 140 -0.59 8.81 -3.96
CA VAL A 140 0.43 9.78 -4.36
C VAL A 140 -0.23 11.15 -4.36
N ALA A 141 0.10 11.96 -3.35
CA ALA A 141 -0.42 13.31 -3.21
C ALA A 141 0.46 14.30 -3.96
N HIS A 142 -0.16 15.10 -4.85
CA HIS A 142 0.52 16.17 -5.58
C HIS A 142 0.38 17.54 -4.88
N SER A 143 -0.50 17.63 -3.89
CA SER A 143 -0.71 18.79 -3.03
C SER A 143 -0.04 18.65 -1.66
N ASP A 144 0.38 19.79 -1.09
CA ASP A 144 0.91 19.86 0.28
C ASP A 144 -0.17 19.72 1.35
N ASN A 145 -1.42 20.04 1.01
CA ASN A 145 -2.54 19.88 1.93
C ASN A 145 -3.14 18.49 1.81
N ILE A 146 -2.66 17.56 2.65
CA ILE A 146 -3.13 16.18 2.63
C ILE A 146 -4.32 15.89 3.55
N SER A 147 -4.76 16.86 4.37
CA SER A 147 -5.86 16.65 5.32
C SER A 147 -7.15 16.18 4.63
N PRO A 148 -7.58 16.77 3.49
CA PRO A 148 -8.74 16.26 2.74
C PRO A 148 -8.55 14.83 2.21
N ILE A 149 -7.33 14.49 1.77
CA ILE A 149 -7.02 13.14 1.28
C ILE A 149 -7.17 12.12 2.42
N LEU A 150 -6.62 12.43 3.59
CA LEU A 150 -6.73 11.56 4.76
C LEU A 150 -8.19 11.37 5.22
N LEU A 151 -9.03 12.40 5.09
CA LEU A 151 -10.48 12.29 5.35
C LEU A 151 -11.13 11.26 4.42
N GLU A 152 -10.80 11.31 3.13
CA GLU A 152 -11.31 10.38 2.13
C GLU A 152 -10.86 8.94 2.38
N VAL A 153 -9.60 8.74 2.76
CA VAL A 153 -9.08 7.42 3.16
C VAL A 153 -9.83 6.87 4.36
N ALA A 154 -10.00 7.69 5.39
CA ALA A 154 -10.69 7.27 6.59
C ALA A 154 -12.19 7.00 6.34
N ALA A 155 -12.85 7.76 5.45
CA ALA A 155 -14.21 7.49 5.03
C ALA A 155 -14.34 6.16 4.27
N PHE A 156 -13.46 5.93 3.29
CA PHE A 156 -13.41 4.68 2.52
C PHE A 156 -13.09 3.47 3.41
N GLY A 157 -12.13 3.62 4.32
CA GLY A 157 -11.76 2.59 5.30
C GLY A 157 -12.91 2.18 6.21
N ARG A 158 -13.66 3.15 6.76
CA ARG A 158 -14.83 2.84 7.58
C ARG A 158 -15.93 2.14 6.79
N PHE A 159 -16.17 2.54 5.55
CA PHE A 159 -17.14 1.87 4.69
C PHE A 159 -16.73 0.42 4.42
N ALA A 160 -15.47 0.18 4.05
CA ALA A 160 -14.95 -1.16 3.76
C ALA A 160 -15.04 -2.09 4.98
N GLU A 161 -14.67 -1.59 6.16
CA GLU A 161 -14.77 -2.33 7.42
C GLU A 161 -16.24 -2.64 7.76
N ALA A 162 -17.14 -1.66 7.67
CA ALA A 162 -18.55 -1.86 8.00
C ALA A 162 -19.27 -2.79 7.02
N ALA A 163 -18.94 -2.72 5.73
CA ALA A 163 -19.61 -3.51 4.69
C ALA A 163 -19.08 -4.95 4.61
N LEU A 164 -17.79 -5.16 4.89
CA LEU A 164 -17.09 -6.41 4.55
C LEU A 164 -16.11 -6.90 5.61
N GLY A 165 -15.87 -6.15 6.69
CA GLY A 165 -14.75 -6.41 7.62
C GLY A 165 -13.38 -6.28 6.94
N LEU A 166 -13.32 -5.53 5.83
CA LEU A 166 -12.10 -5.33 5.06
C LEU A 166 -11.39 -4.07 5.56
N LYS A 167 -10.19 -4.26 6.10
CA LYS A 167 -9.33 -3.15 6.51
C LYS A 167 -8.64 -2.54 5.31
N ILE A 168 -8.53 -1.22 5.33
CA ILE A 168 -7.72 -0.44 4.39
C ILE A 168 -6.42 -0.08 5.10
N ASP A 169 -5.30 -0.47 4.52
CA ASP A 169 -3.97 -0.13 5.02
C ASP A 169 -3.12 0.47 3.90
N GLY A 170 -2.04 1.12 4.28
CA GLY A 170 -1.00 1.52 3.36
C GLY A 170 -0.42 2.89 3.62
N GLU A 171 -0.04 3.57 2.54
CA GLU A 171 0.89 4.69 2.60
C GLU A 171 0.38 5.89 1.78
N ILE A 172 0.71 7.11 2.22
CA ILE A 172 0.61 8.34 1.43
C ILE A 172 2.02 8.83 1.10
N ARG A 173 2.27 9.11 -0.18
CA ARG A 173 3.52 9.64 -0.71
C ARG A 173 3.39 11.14 -0.88
N LEU A 174 4.24 11.90 -0.18
CA LEU A 174 4.30 13.36 -0.28
C LEU A 174 5.32 13.79 -1.34
N GLN A 175 4.88 14.57 -2.34
CA GLN A 175 5.70 15.16 -3.40
C GLN A 175 6.79 14.22 -3.99
N GLY A 176 6.49 12.92 -4.10
CA GLY A 176 7.42 11.94 -4.67
C GLY A 176 8.61 11.53 -3.80
N ARG A 177 8.67 11.85 -2.50
CA ARG A 177 9.88 11.63 -1.68
C ARG A 177 9.67 10.65 -0.52
N ASP A 178 8.63 10.89 0.24
CA ASP A 178 8.46 10.34 1.59
C ASP A 178 7.11 9.63 1.66
N ASP A 179 7.13 8.32 1.93
CA ASP A 179 5.94 7.51 2.16
C ASP A 179 5.66 7.42 3.66
N ILE A 180 4.43 7.73 4.08
CA ILE A 180 4.00 7.70 5.48
C ILE A 180 2.82 6.75 5.57
N SER A 181 2.78 5.87 6.58
CA SER A 181 1.56 5.10 6.82
C SER A 181 0.43 6.04 7.20
N PHE A 182 -0.66 6.07 6.43
CA PHE A 182 -1.78 6.94 6.79
C PHE A 182 -2.42 6.49 8.10
N ASN A 183 -2.44 5.19 8.42
CA ASN A 183 -2.94 4.68 9.69
C ASN A 183 -2.09 5.12 10.89
N GLU A 184 -0.75 5.07 10.75
CA GLU A 184 0.18 5.61 11.76
C GLU A 184 -0.01 7.11 11.92
N LEU A 185 -0.14 7.85 10.82
CA LEU A 185 -0.34 9.29 10.83
C LEU A 185 -1.66 9.67 11.51
N SER A 186 -2.75 8.98 11.19
CA SER A 186 -4.04 9.19 11.84
C SER A 186 -3.98 8.91 13.33
N HIS A 187 -3.34 7.80 13.72
CA HIS A 187 -3.14 7.47 15.12
C HIS A 187 -2.31 8.56 15.83
N ALA A 188 -1.23 9.01 15.21
CA ALA A 188 -0.37 10.02 15.80
C ALA A 188 -1.09 11.36 15.98
N ILE A 189 -1.89 11.80 15.01
CA ILE A 189 -2.71 13.01 15.12
C ILE A 189 -3.72 12.88 16.28
N VAL A 190 -4.48 11.78 16.33
CA VAL A 190 -5.53 11.58 17.36
C VAL A 190 -4.97 11.53 18.78
N PHE A 191 -3.78 10.95 18.96
CA PHE A 191 -3.16 10.78 20.27
C PHE A 191 -2.09 11.83 20.58
N GLY A 192 -1.93 12.85 19.74
CA GLY A 192 -0.94 13.91 19.95
C GLY A 192 0.50 13.41 19.95
N ILE A 193 0.79 12.33 19.22
CA ILE A 193 2.15 11.82 19.04
C ILE A 193 2.85 12.74 18.03
N PRO A 194 3.99 13.38 18.39
CA PRO A 194 4.56 14.45 17.58
C PRO A 194 5.29 13.97 16.32
N THR A 195 5.48 12.65 16.18
CA THR A 195 6.35 12.06 15.16
C THR A 195 5.74 10.80 14.55
N VAL A 196 6.07 10.57 13.27
CA VAL A 196 5.69 9.38 12.50
C VAL A 196 6.90 8.83 11.75
N LEU A 197 6.86 7.54 11.41
CA LEU A 197 7.84 6.93 10.54
C LEU A 197 7.61 7.37 9.09
N VAL A 198 8.68 7.87 8.48
CA VAL A 198 8.77 8.18 7.06
C VAL A 198 9.65 7.14 6.40
N LYS A 199 9.14 6.53 5.34
CA LYS A 199 9.83 5.54 4.53
C LYS A 199 10.23 6.18 3.21
N THR A 200 11.51 6.20 2.94
CA THR A 200 12.07 6.66 1.67
C THR A 200 12.54 5.47 0.85
N LEU A 201 13.09 5.71 -0.34
CA LEU A 201 13.69 4.64 -1.12
C LEU A 201 14.85 3.94 -0.38
N PHE A 202 15.62 4.65 0.43
CA PHE A 202 16.84 4.11 1.05
C PHE A 202 16.75 3.96 2.58
N ASP A 203 15.89 4.73 3.24
CA ASP A 203 15.92 4.91 4.69
C ASP A 203 14.53 4.91 5.32
N ILE A 204 14.49 4.64 6.63
CA ILE A 204 13.32 4.80 7.49
C ILE A 204 13.73 5.76 8.61
N LYS A 205 13.10 6.92 8.67
CA LYS A 205 13.41 7.98 9.64
C LYS A 205 12.17 8.34 10.45
N LEU A 206 12.38 8.76 11.69
CA LEU A 206 11.34 9.37 12.50
C LEU A 206 11.27 10.87 12.16
N GLN A 207 10.11 11.37 11.76
CA GLN A 207 9.92 12.75 11.33
C GLN A 207 8.82 13.41 12.15
N LYS A 208 9.01 14.68 12.51
CA LYS A 208 7.96 15.45 13.17
C LYS A 208 6.81 15.76 12.21
N ILE A 209 5.58 15.53 12.65
CA ILE A 209 4.35 15.78 11.86
C ILE A 209 4.25 17.26 11.47
N ASP A 210 4.70 18.12 12.36
CA ASP A 210 4.63 19.56 12.28
C ASP A 210 5.48 20.13 11.10
N VAL A 211 6.62 19.49 10.83
CA VAL A 211 7.47 19.72 9.65
C VAL A 211 6.86 19.11 8.39
N LEU A 212 6.15 17.98 8.49
CA LEU A 212 5.57 17.28 7.35
C LEU A 212 4.33 17.99 6.79
N LEU A 213 3.45 18.48 7.67
CA LEU A 213 2.09 18.89 7.31
C LEU A 213 1.83 20.40 7.40
N GLY A 214 2.80 21.20 7.89
CA GLY A 214 2.61 22.65 7.98
C GLY A 214 1.38 23.06 8.81
N TRP A 215 1.25 22.51 10.02
CA TRP A 215 0.26 22.85 11.06
C TRP A 215 -1.15 23.25 10.58
N ASN A 216 -1.99 22.28 10.21
CA ASN A 216 -3.46 22.36 10.33
C ASN A 216 -4.12 20.96 10.27
N THR A 217 -4.33 20.32 11.42
CA THR A 217 -4.93 18.96 11.53
C THR A 217 -6.29 18.93 12.23
N ASP A 218 -6.84 20.08 12.63
CA ASP A 218 -8.00 20.18 13.52
C ASP A 218 -9.28 19.54 12.92
N GLU A 219 -9.53 19.80 11.64
CA GLU A 219 -10.68 19.24 10.92
C GLU A 219 -10.59 17.70 10.83
N TYR A 220 -9.38 17.20 10.56
CA TYR A 220 -9.11 15.78 10.48
C TYR A 220 -9.30 15.09 11.85
N GLU A 221 -8.73 15.68 12.90
CA GLU A 221 -8.88 15.20 14.27
C GLU A 221 -10.36 15.15 14.69
N HIS A 222 -11.12 16.22 14.41
CA HIS A 222 -12.54 16.28 14.71
C HIS A 222 -13.32 15.17 13.99
N PHE A 223 -13.03 14.93 12.71
CA PHE A 223 -13.66 13.85 11.94
C PHE A 223 -13.35 12.48 12.54
N ILE A 224 -12.08 12.19 12.88
CA ILE A 224 -11.73 10.89 13.45
C ILE A 224 -12.38 10.70 14.82
N ARG A 225 -12.33 11.71 15.71
CA ARG A 225 -12.94 11.62 17.05
C ARG A 225 -14.46 11.44 16.99
N SER A 226 -15.16 12.23 16.17
CA SER A 226 -16.63 12.14 16.03
C SER A 226 -17.10 10.79 15.48
N ASN A 227 -16.26 10.13 14.69
CA ASN A 227 -16.59 8.83 14.09
C ASN A 227 -16.06 7.63 14.90
N GLN A 228 -15.12 7.81 15.83
CA GLN A 228 -14.73 6.78 16.81
C GLN A 228 -15.78 6.56 17.89
N THR A 229 -16.53 7.60 18.28
CA THR A 229 -17.60 7.50 19.29
C THR A 229 -18.85 6.75 18.79
N ALA A 230 -19.04 6.65 17.47
CA ALA A 230 -20.20 5.96 16.87
C ALA A 230 -20.07 4.43 16.88
N SER A 231 -18.88 3.89 17.20
CA SER A 231 -18.59 2.45 17.24
C SER A 231 -18.51 1.85 18.65
N ALA A 232 -18.78 2.62 19.70
CA ALA A 232 -18.91 2.05 21.04
C ALA A 232 -20.25 1.31 21.17
N PRO A 233 -20.27 0.00 21.47
CA PRO A 233 -21.53 -0.66 21.78
C PRO A 233 -22.06 -0.03 23.06
N THR A 234 -23.27 0.54 22.99
CA THR A 234 -24.04 0.93 24.17
C THR A 234 -24.33 -0.33 24.97
N GLY A 235 -23.41 -0.69 25.86
CA GLY A 235 -23.62 -1.69 26.90
C GLY A 235 -24.64 -1.15 27.87
N HIS A 236 -25.92 -1.37 27.58
CA HIS A 236 -26.95 -1.30 28.60
C HIS A 236 -26.77 -2.50 29.53
N LEU A 237 -26.04 -2.27 30.63
CA LEU A 237 -26.24 -3.01 31.86
C LEU A 237 -27.63 -2.61 32.39
N ALA A 238 -28.65 -3.36 31.98
CA ALA A 238 -29.88 -3.44 32.75
C ALA A 238 -29.56 -4.31 33.98
N ALA A 239 -29.41 -3.64 35.12
CA ALA A 239 -29.62 -4.29 36.40
C ALA A 239 -31.13 -4.44 36.58
N ASP A 240 -31.59 -5.68 36.71
CA ASP A 240 -32.67 -6.12 37.60
C ASP A 240 -32.54 -7.64 37.80
#